data_AF-A0A1L8EHT0-F1
#
_entry.id   AF-A0A1L8EHT0-F1
#
_cell.length_a   1.000
_cell.length_b   1.000
_cell.length_c   1.000
_cell.angle_alpha   90.00
_cell.angle_beta   90.00
_cell.angle_gamma   90.00
#
_symmetry.space_group_name_H-M   'P 1'
#
loop_
_entity.id
_entity.type
_entity.pdbx_description
1 polymer ?
#
loop_
_entity_poly.entity_id
_entity_poly.type
_entity_poly.pdbx_seq_one_letter_code
_entity_poly.pdbx_strand_id
1 'polypeptide(L)'
;MALKTEIFDQNTTLFHVLDENEVTKFGALSLKVERLSEEVNAVKLQLDGLARLVDQNQARNESQFVQINTSLVGLQTSVDVIDSRLDAIGTKIEDMEQEIVRLRTETISEIGQLQLRIDSIYQRLTNVETGVNDNTTRLAELTTQVNQNTTQINTVVSQYDDLNRRIRETESNIAVLELKTMVGNIIQSGDKVRIWDTSRGQIYYVTYTGAGPLVLGSTYQGTFSGDITGVRTWGLNPDQYWERPAFVTPYAVTGQFYYFYRSNGSESWTNRCYVF
;
A
#
# COMPACT_ATOMS: atom_id res chain seq x y z
N MET A 1 65.03 164.61 -52.49
CA MET A 1 63.87 163.84 -52.98
C MET A 1 64.15 162.34 -53.07
N ALA A 2 65.36 161.89 -53.46
CA ALA A 2 65.70 160.47 -53.63
C ALA A 2 65.40 159.55 -52.44
N LEU A 3 65.77 159.96 -51.21
CA LEU A 3 65.55 159.17 -49.99
C LEU A 3 64.07 158.89 -49.67
N LYS A 4 63.18 159.84 -50.01
CA LYS A 4 61.74 159.68 -49.77
C LYS A 4 61.12 158.70 -50.78
N THR A 5 61.64 158.68 -52.01
CA THR A 5 61.25 157.75 -53.06
C THR A 5 61.72 156.33 -52.74
N GLU A 6 62.97 156.18 -52.31
CA GLU A 6 63.56 154.88 -51.94
C GLU A 6 62.91 154.25 -50.71
N ILE A 7 62.54 155.06 -49.70
CA ILE A 7 61.73 154.59 -48.55
C ILE A 7 60.34 154.14 -49.02
N PHE A 8 59.72 154.86 -49.96
CA PHE A 8 58.42 154.45 -50.52
C PHE A 8 58.53 153.16 -51.32
N ASP A 9 59.57 152.99 -52.13
CA ASP A 9 59.81 151.79 -52.93
C ASP A 9 60.14 150.57 -52.04
N GLN A 10 60.95 150.76 -51.00
CA GLN A 10 61.26 149.70 -50.03
C GLN A 10 60.03 149.32 -49.21
N ASN A 11 59.22 150.28 -48.77
CA ASN A 11 57.97 149.97 -48.07
C ASN A 11 56.99 149.24 -49.00
N THR A 12 56.86 149.65 -50.26
CA THR A 12 56.01 148.98 -51.25
C THR A 12 56.47 147.54 -51.50
N THR A 13 57.79 147.31 -51.57
CA THR A 13 58.38 145.97 -51.71
C THR A 13 58.18 145.12 -50.46
N LEU A 14 58.32 145.69 -49.26
CA LEU A 14 58.09 144.98 -48.00
C LEU A 14 56.63 144.57 -47.83
N PHE A 15 55.68 145.46 -48.15
CA PHE A 15 54.26 145.14 -48.16
C PHE A 15 53.94 144.06 -49.20
N HIS A 16 54.54 144.11 -50.40
CA HIS A 16 54.39 143.05 -51.39
C HIS A 16 54.91 141.69 -50.89
N VAL A 17 56.10 141.66 -50.27
CA VAL A 17 56.69 140.42 -49.74
C VAL A 17 55.89 139.89 -48.54
N LEU A 18 55.36 140.77 -47.69
CA LEU A 18 54.48 140.40 -46.58
C LEU A 18 53.15 139.84 -47.11
N ASP A 19 52.50 140.52 -48.05
CA ASP A 19 51.26 140.06 -48.70
C ASP A 19 51.48 138.71 -49.38
N GLU A 20 52.58 138.54 -50.11
CA GLU A 20 52.92 137.30 -50.81
C GLU A 20 53.22 136.15 -49.84
N ASN A 21 53.90 136.43 -48.71
CA ASN A 21 54.16 135.44 -47.66
C ASN A 21 52.87 135.03 -46.91
N GLU A 22 52.00 135.99 -46.61
CA GLU A 22 50.68 135.74 -46.01
C GLU A 22 49.79 134.91 -46.95
N VAL A 23 49.73 135.27 -48.23
CA VAL A 23 49.00 134.51 -49.27
C VAL A 23 49.55 133.09 -49.41
N THR A 24 50.88 132.91 -49.39
CA THR A 24 51.51 131.59 -49.51
C THR A 24 51.23 130.70 -48.29
N LYS A 25 51.35 131.24 -47.07
CA LYS A 25 51.01 130.53 -45.83
C LYS A 25 49.52 130.19 -45.76
N PHE A 26 48.66 131.12 -46.17
CA PHE A 26 47.22 130.92 -46.24
C PHE A 26 46.85 129.81 -47.24
N GLY A 27 47.46 129.81 -48.43
CA GLY A 27 47.29 128.74 -49.42
C GLY A 27 47.73 127.37 -48.89
N ALA A 28 48.87 127.30 -48.19
CA ALA A 28 49.34 126.07 -47.56
C ALA A 28 48.41 125.58 -46.42
N LEU A 29 47.82 126.51 -45.66
CA LEU A 29 46.84 126.19 -44.63
C LEU A 29 45.53 125.68 -45.24
N SER A 30 45.05 126.31 -46.32
CA SER A 30 43.86 125.88 -47.07
C SER A 30 44.00 124.43 -47.55
N LEU A 31 45.14 124.07 -48.14
CA LEU A 31 45.43 122.71 -48.59
C LEU A 31 45.51 121.68 -47.44
N LYS A 32 45.90 122.10 -46.23
CA LYS A 32 45.86 121.22 -45.05
C LYS A 32 44.42 121.02 -44.56
N VAL A 33 43.61 122.08 -44.57
CA VAL A 33 42.20 122.02 -44.19
C VAL A 33 41.41 121.13 -45.15
N GLU A 34 41.67 121.22 -46.46
CA GLU A 34 41.05 120.34 -47.47
C GLU A 34 41.41 118.86 -47.21
N ARG A 35 42.69 118.54 -47.01
CA ARG A 35 43.13 117.17 -46.68
C ARG A 35 42.53 116.64 -45.39
N LEU A 36 42.51 117.45 -44.32
CA LEU A 36 41.87 117.05 -43.07
C LEU A 36 40.37 116.82 -43.25
N SER A 37 39.70 117.62 -44.09
CA SER A 37 38.28 117.41 -44.43
C SER A 37 38.06 116.08 -45.14
N GLU A 38 38.93 115.73 -46.08
CA GLU A 38 38.91 114.42 -46.77
C GLU A 38 39.15 113.26 -45.80
N GLU A 39 40.16 113.35 -44.94
CA GLU A 39 40.45 112.33 -43.91
C GLU A 39 39.28 112.16 -42.94
N VAL A 40 38.67 113.26 -42.48
CA VAL A 40 37.48 113.21 -41.61
C VAL A 40 36.30 112.54 -42.31
N ASN A 41 36.08 112.81 -43.59
CA ASN A 41 35.02 112.16 -44.36
C ASN A 41 35.29 110.66 -44.54
N ALA A 42 36.55 110.27 -44.78
CA ALA A 42 36.95 108.87 -44.85
C ALA A 42 36.71 108.13 -43.51
N VAL A 43 37.09 108.76 -42.38
CA VAL A 43 36.86 108.20 -41.04
C VAL A 43 35.37 108.06 -40.73
N LYS A 44 34.52 109.04 -41.12
CA LYS A 44 33.06 108.92 -40.97
C LYS A 44 32.50 107.72 -41.72
N LEU A 45 32.94 107.50 -42.96
CA LEU A 45 32.52 106.33 -43.73
C LEU A 45 32.96 105.01 -43.08
N GLN A 46 34.18 104.96 -42.52
CA GLN A 46 34.64 103.80 -41.76
C GLN A 46 33.81 103.57 -40.49
N LEU A 47 33.47 104.64 -39.77
CA LEU A 47 32.64 104.58 -38.57
C LEU A 47 31.22 104.08 -38.87
N ASP A 48 30.61 104.56 -39.95
CA ASP A 48 29.31 104.08 -40.43
C ASP A 48 29.35 102.58 -40.80
N GLY A 49 30.46 102.14 -41.41
CA GLY A 49 30.70 100.73 -41.71
C GLY A 49 30.80 99.88 -40.44
N LEU A 50 31.56 100.34 -39.45
CA LEU A 50 31.69 99.68 -38.15
C LEU A 50 30.36 99.63 -37.40
N ALA A 51 29.56 100.71 -37.41
CA ALA A 51 28.25 100.75 -36.78
C ALA A 51 27.32 99.66 -37.35
N ARG A 52 27.26 99.54 -38.68
CA ARG A 52 26.46 98.48 -39.34
C ARG A 52 26.96 97.08 -38.98
N LEU A 53 28.27 96.87 -38.88
CA LEU A 53 28.83 95.57 -38.51
C LEU A 53 28.48 95.21 -37.07
N VAL A 54 28.50 96.18 -36.15
CA VAL A 54 28.07 96.00 -34.76
C VAL A 54 26.60 95.65 -34.70
N ASP A 55 25.73 96.36 -35.41
CA ASP A 55 24.28 96.07 -35.45
C ASP A 55 24.00 94.65 -35.97
N GLN A 56 24.70 94.24 -37.04
CA GLN A 56 24.58 92.88 -37.60
C GLN A 56 25.05 91.81 -36.62
N ASN A 57 26.19 92.03 -35.98
CA ASN A 57 26.70 91.10 -34.96
C ASN A 57 25.78 91.02 -33.75
N GLN A 58 25.22 92.14 -33.31
CA GLN A 58 24.27 92.18 -32.20
C GLN A 58 23.00 91.41 -32.54
N ALA A 59 22.41 91.63 -33.72
CA ALA A 59 21.23 90.89 -34.18
C ALA A 59 21.50 89.38 -34.31
N ARG A 60 22.67 89.00 -34.83
CA ARG A 60 23.08 87.59 -34.94
C ARG A 60 23.24 86.95 -33.57
N ASN A 61 23.94 87.61 -32.65
CA ASN A 61 24.16 87.10 -31.31
C ASN A 61 22.84 86.93 -30.55
N GLU A 62 21.94 87.90 -30.63
CA GLU A 62 20.61 87.82 -30.01
C GLU A 62 19.83 86.60 -30.52
N SER A 63 19.80 86.39 -31.83
CA SER A 63 19.15 85.23 -32.44
C SER A 63 19.77 83.91 -31.98
N GLN A 64 21.10 83.84 -31.89
CA GLN A 64 21.80 82.65 -31.40
C GLN A 64 21.50 82.38 -29.92
N PHE A 65 21.47 83.42 -29.07
CA PHE A 65 21.11 83.27 -27.67
C PHE A 65 19.68 82.74 -27.48
N VAL A 66 18.72 83.25 -28.25
CA VAL A 66 17.33 82.77 -28.22
C VAL A 66 17.26 81.29 -28.62
N GLN A 67 17.97 80.88 -29.67
CA GLN A 67 18.00 79.47 -30.11
C GLN A 67 18.64 78.55 -29.07
N ILE A 68 19.76 78.95 -28.48
CA ILE A 68 20.43 78.20 -27.41
C ILE A 68 19.51 78.06 -26.21
N ASN A 69 18.87 79.15 -25.78
CA ASN A 69 17.97 79.13 -24.62
C ASN A 69 16.76 78.23 -24.86
N THR A 70 16.18 78.28 -26.07
CA THR A 70 15.08 77.39 -26.47
C THR A 70 15.50 75.92 -26.42
N SER A 71 16.70 75.62 -26.91
CA SER A 71 17.25 74.25 -26.89
C SER A 71 17.51 73.77 -25.45
N LEU A 72 18.04 74.65 -24.59
CA LEU A 72 18.31 74.36 -23.18
C LEU A 72 17.01 74.00 -22.43
N VAL A 73 15.94 74.77 -22.63
CA VAL A 73 14.63 74.49 -22.03
C VAL A 73 14.07 73.15 -22.52
N GLY A 74 14.24 72.82 -23.80
CA GLY A 74 13.84 71.53 -24.36
C GLY A 74 14.61 70.35 -23.75
N LEU A 75 15.92 70.51 -23.55
CA LEU A 75 16.75 69.52 -22.88
C LEU A 75 16.34 69.34 -21.41
N GLN A 76 16.11 70.44 -20.68
CA GLN A 76 15.65 70.38 -19.29
C GLN A 76 14.35 69.60 -19.18
N THR A 77 13.37 69.90 -20.04
CA THR A 77 12.08 69.17 -20.06
C THR A 77 12.28 67.68 -20.35
N SER A 78 13.22 67.34 -21.23
CA SER A 78 13.53 65.94 -21.56
C SER A 78 14.18 65.22 -20.38
N VAL A 79 15.06 65.89 -19.63
CA VAL A 79 15.66 65.36 -18.39
C VAL A 79 14.59 65.12 -17.34
N ASP A 80 13.69 66.07 -17.10
CA ASP A 80 12.60 65.91 -16.11
C ASP A 80 11.70 64.69 -16.43
N VAL A 81 11.44 64.43 -17.72
CA VAL A 81 10.69 63.25 -18.18
C VAL A 81 11.48 61.96 -17.96
N ILE A 82 12.80 61.98 -18.17
CA ILE A 82 13.66 60.82 -17.91
C ILE A 82 13.69 60.50 -16.41
N ASP A 83 13.85 61.51 -15.55
CA ASP A 83 13.85 61.33 -14.09
C ASP A 83 12.53 60.71 -13.62
N SER A 84 11.39 61.24 -14.08
CA SER A 84 10.08 60.67 -13.76
C SER A 84 9.92 59.21 -14.21
N ARG A 85 10.53 58.84 -15.35
CA ARG A 85 10.50 57.44 -15.83
C ARG A 85 11.43 56.55 -15.01
N LEU A 86 12.57 57.05 -14.59
CA LEU A 86 13.50 56.32 -13.73
C LEU A 86 12.85 56.02 -12.37
N ASP A 87 12.17 56.99 -11.77
CA ASP A 87 11.42 56.78 -10.52
C ASP A 87 10.33 55.71 -10.65
N ALA A 88 9.57 55.76 -11.76
CA ALA A 88 8.55 54.76 -12.05
C ALA A 88 9.13 53.36 -12.28
N ILE A 89 10.30 53.26 -12.92
CA ILE A 89 11.03 52.00 -13.09
C ILE A 89 11.54 51.50 -11.75
N GLY A 90 12.10 52.37 -10.90
CA GLY A 90 12.56 52.03 -9.56
C GLY A 90 11.46 51.41 -8.72
N THR A 91 10.27 52.04 -8.70
CA THR A 91 9.09 51.52 -8.00
C THR A 91 8.69 50.12 -8.51
N LYS A 92 8.68 49.92 -9.84
CA LYS A 92 8.34 48.60 -10.42
C LYS A 92 9.37 47.52 -10.06
N ILE A 93 10.65 47.88 -9.99
CA ILE A 93 11.71 46.94 -9.58
C ILE A 93 11.48 46.52 -8.13
N GLU A 94 11.21 47.47 -7.22
CA GLU A 94 10.92 47.16 -5.82
C GLU A 94 9.70 46.24 -5.66
N ASP A 95 8.61 46.51 -6.39
CA ASP A 95 7.42 45.65 -6.38
C ASP A 95 7.74 44.22 -6.86
N MET A 96 8.53 44.11 -7.94
CA MET A 96 8.95 42.81 -8.48
C MET A 96 9.86 42.04 -7.50
N GLU A 97 10.76 42.73 -6.82
CA GLU A 97 11.63 42.11 -5.81
C GLU A 97 10.82 41.55 -4.63
N GLN A 98 9.82 42.30 -4.15
CA GLN A 98 8.92 41.83 -3.09
C GLN A 98 8.12 40.60 -3.52
N GLU A 99 7.59 40.60 -4.75
CA GLU A 99 6.83 39.46 -5.27
C GLU A 99 7.71 38.21 -5.44
N ILE A 100 8.96 38.37 -5.89
CA ILE A 100 9.93 37.27 -5.94
C ILE A 100 10.18 36.69 -4.54
N VAL A 101 10.35 37.54 -3.53
CA VAL A 101 10.56 37.09 -2.14
C VAL A 101 9.33 36.35 -1.62
N ARG A 102 8.12 36.85 -1.89
CA ARG A 102 6.86 36.21 -1.51
C ARG A 102 6.74 34.82 -2.13
N LEU A 103 6.87 34.72 -3.45
CA LEU A 103 6.77 33.47 -4.20
C LEU A 103 7.82 32.45 -3.74
N ARG A 104 9.06 32.89 -3.50
CA ARG A 104 10.13 32.03 -2.99
C ARG A 104 9.78 31.45 -1.62
N THR A 105 9.26 32.29 -0.72
CA THR A 105 8.92 31.88 0.65
C THR A 105 7.76 30.89 0.66
N GLU A 106 6.70 31.17 -0.11
CA GLU A 106 5.55 30.28 -0.27
C GLU A 106 5.97 28.93 -0.85
N THR A 107 6.76 28.94 -1.92
CA THR A 107 7.25 27.71 -2.58
C THR A 107 8.08 26.86 -1.63
N ILE A 108 9.00 27.46 -0.85
CA ILE A 108 9.81 26.72 0.13
C ILE A 108 8.91 26.09 1.21
N SER A 109 7.91 26.82 1.70
CA SER A 109 6.97 26.34 2.71
C SER A 109 6.14 25.16 2.18
N GLU A 110 5.58 25.26 0.98
CA GLU A 110 4.79 24.20 0.36
C GLU A 110 5.61 22.93 0.12
N ILE A 111 6.83 23.08 -0.41
CA ILE A 111 7.77 21.95 -0.60
C ILE A 111 8.07 21.29 0.76
N GLY A 112 8.30 22.07 1.82
CA GLY A 112 8.52 21.54 3.17
C GLY A 112 7.33 20.73 3.69
N GLN A 113 6.10 21.20 3.47
CA GLN A 113 4.89 20.46 3.86
C GLN A 113 4.71 19.17 3.05
N LEU A 114 4.99 19.21 1.75
CA LEU A 114 4.95 18.02 0.90
C LEU A 114 5.96 16.97 1.35
N GLN A 115 7.18 17.39 1.74
CA GLN A 115 8.18 16.48 2.28
C GLN A 115 7.69 15.76 3.54
N LEU A 116 7.12 16.50 4.50
CA LEU A 116 6.56 15.91 5.71
C LEU A 116 5.42 14.90 5.42
N ARG A 117 4.58 15.20 4.43
CA ARG A 117 3.50 14.28 4.00
C ARG A 117 4.07 13.02 3.35
N ILE A 118 5.11 13.17 2.52
CA ILE A 118 5.81 12.04 1.89
C ILE A 118 6.42 11.14 2.96
N ASP A 119 7.15 11.71 3.92
CA ASP A 119 7.79 10.95 5.01
C ASP A 119 6.74 10.17 5.83
N SER A 120 5.60 10.81 6.12
CA SER A 120 4.48 10.15 6.81
C SER A 120 3.89 8.99 6.00
N ILE A 121 3.73 9.15 4.68
CA ILE A 121 3.24 8.10 3.79
C ILE A 121 4.23 6.93 3.75
N TYR A 122 5.53 7.19 3.66
CA TYR A 122 6.54 6.14 3.69
C TYR A 122 6.46 5.31 4.98
N GLN A 123 6.35 5.95 6.14
CA GLN A 123 6.22 5.24 7.42
C GLN A 123 4.95 4.37 7.47
N ARG A 124 3.83 4.90 6.98
CA ARG A 124 2.57 4.15 6.91
C ARG A 124 2.68 2.95 5.96
N LEU A 125 3.38 3.10 4.83
CA LEU A 125 3.61 2.03 3.88
C LEU A 125 4.44 0.91 4.51
N THR A 126 5.55 1.23 5.18
CA THR A 126 6.38 0.25 5.89
C THR A 126 5.60 -0.52 6.95
N ASN A 127 4.72 0.16 7.70
CA ASN A 127 3.86 -0.49 8.69
C ASN A 127 2.85 -1.46 8.02
N VAL A 128 2.27 -1.06 6.88
CA VAL A 128 1.36 -1.92 6.12
C VAL A 128 2.09 -3.14 5.57
N GLU A 129 3.27 -2.96 4.98
CA GLU A 129 4.10 -4.06 4.47
C GLU A 129 4.44 -5.07 5.58
N THR A 130 4.84 -4.57 6.74
CA THR A 130 5.10 -5.41 7.92
C THR A 130 3.85 -6.19 8.34
N GLY A 131 2.70 -5.51 8.47
CA GLY A 131 1.44 -6.17 8.84
C GLY A 131 0.95 -7.19 7.82
N VAL A 132 1.20 -6.98 6.53
CA VAL A 132 0.89 -7.95 5.47
C VAL A 132 1.78 -9.20 5.59
N ASN A 133 3.07 -9.03 5.86
CA ASN A 133 4.00 -10.14 6.06
C ASN A 133 3.63 -10.98 7.30
N ASP A 134 3.26 -10.33 8.40
CA ASP A 134 2.79 -11.01 9.61
C ASP A 134 1.52 -11.82 9.35
N ASN A 135 0.54 -11.22 8.66
CA ASN A 135 -0.70 -11.90 8.30
C ASN A 135 -0.45 -13.08 7.35
N THR A 136 0.49 -12.94 6.42
CA THR A 136 0.88 -14.02 5.50
C THR A 136 1.46 -15.21 6.27
N THR A 137 2.31 -14.94 7.27
CA THR A 137 2.88 -15.97 8.15
C THR A 137 1.80 -16.68 8.95
N ARG A 138 0.90 -15.93 9.60
CA ARG A 138 -0.22 -16.49 10.37
C ARG A 138 -1.16 -17.34 9.52
N LEU A 139 -1.38 -16.96 8.27
CA LEU A 139 -2.20 -17.74 7.34
C LEU A 139 -1.54 -19.09 7.00
N ALA A 140 -0.23 -19.13 6.82
CA ALA A 140 0.51 -20.37 6.59
C ALA A 140 0.48 -21.31 7.81
N GLU A 141 0.60 -20.75 9.01
CA GLU A 141 0.48 -21.51 10.27
C GLU A 141 -0.93 -22.11 10.42
N LEU A 142 -1.97 -21.30 10.22
CA LEU A 142 -3.37 -21.75 10.26
C LEU A 142 -3.63 -22.84 9.22
N THR A 143 -3.11 -22.69 8.01
CA THR A 143 -3.21 -23.71 6.95
C THR A 143 -2.59 -25.03 7.41
N THR A 144 -1.42 -24.96 8.05
CA THR A 144 -0.75 -26.15 8.59
C THR A 144 -1.57 -26.81 9.70
N GLN A 145 -2.12 -26.02 10.63
CA GLN A 145 -2.97 -26.54 11.71
C GLN A 145 -4.25 -27.21 11.17
N VAL A 146 -4.89 -26.61 10.17
CA VAL A 146 -6.08 -27.19 9.51
C VAL A 146 -5.75 -28.54 8.86
N ASN A 147 -4.60 -28.64 8.20
CA ASN A 147 -4.16 -29.91 7.60
C ASN A 147 -3.91 -30.98 8.66
N GLN A 148 -3.25 -30.64 9.78
CA GLN A 148 -3.04 -31.57 10.89
C GLN A 148 -4.35 -32.03 11.51
N ASN A 149 -5.28 -31.10 11.76
CA ASN A 149 -6.60 -31.43 12.28
C ASN A 149 -7.37 -32.35 11.32
N THR A 150 -7.26 -32.11 10.02
CA THR A 150 -7.87 -32.97 8.99
C THR A 150 -7.32 -34.39 9.05
N THR A 151 -6.00 -34.56 9.19
CA THR A 151 -5.36 -35.88 9.38
C THR A 151 -5.83 -36.56 10.67
N GLN A 152 -5.94 -35.82 11.77
CA GLN A 152 -6.44 -36.34 13.04
C GLN A 152 -7.90 -36.80 12.93
N ILE A 153 -8.76 -36.02 12.28
CA ILE A 153 -10.17 -36.39 12.03
C ILE A 153 -10.24 -37.67 11.22
N ASN A 154 -9.48 -37.78 10.11
CA ASN A 154 -9.46 -39.00 9.30
C ASN A 154 -9.00 -40.23 10.08
N THR A 155 -8.06 -40.04 11.01
CA THR A 155 -7.61 -41.10 11.92
C THR A 155 -8.75 -41.56 12.83
N VAL A 156 -9.47 -40.63 13.46
CA VAL A 156 -10.61 -40.93 14.32
C VAL A 156 -11.75 -41.61 13.55
N VAL A 157 -12.05 -41.14 12.33
CA VAL A 157 -13.05 -41.77 11.45
C VAL A 157 -12.68 -43.22 11.17
N SER A 158 -11.42 -43.51 10.83
CA SER A 158 -10.96 -44.87 10.58
C SER A 158 -11.07 -45.77 11.82
N GLN A 159 -10.76 -45.23 13.00
CA GLN A 159 -10.92 -45.95 14.28
C GLN A 159 -12.39 -46.26 14.59
N TYR A 160 -13.29 -45.30 14.31
CA TYR A 160 -14.73 -45.49 14.47
C TYR A 160 -15.27 -46.59 13.54
N ASP A 161 -14.81 -46.62 12.29
CA ASP A 161 -15.19 -47.68 11.33
C ASP A 161 -14.72 -49.07 11.78
N ASP A 162 -13.50 -49.18 12.33
CA ASP A 162 -13.00 -50.45 12.90
C ASP A 162 -13.83 -50.90 14.10
N LEU A 163 -14.16 -49.97 15.01
CA LEU A 163 -15.03 -50.26 16.16
C LEU A 163 -16.40 -50.75 15.70
N ASN A 164 -17.01 -50.11 14.70
CA ASN A 164 -18.29 -50.54 14.14
C ASN A 164 -18.21 -51.93 13.48
N ARG A 165 -17.09 -52.28 12.86
CA ARG A 165 -16.87 -53.64 12.35
C ARG A 165 -16.83 -54.66 13.49
N ARG A 166 -16.06 -54.38 14.55
CA ARG A 166 -15.93 -55.27 15.72
C ARG A 166 -17.24 -55.43 16.50
N ILE A 167 -18.05 -54.38 16.58
CA ILE A 167 -19.40 -54.45 17.16
C ILE A 167 -20.26 -55.44 16.37
N ARG A 168 -20.33 -55.30 15.03
CA ARG A 168 -21.08 -56.23 14.18
C ARG A 168 -20.61 -57.68 14.30
N GLU A 169 -19.31 -57.91 14.41
CA GLU A 169 -18.75 -59.24 14.67
C GLU A 169 -19.19 -59.80 16.02
N THR A 170 -19.20 -58.96 17.06
CA THR A 170 -19.64 -59.34 18.40
C THR A 170 -21.14 -59.65 18.43
N GLU A 171 -21.97 -58.80 17.81
CA GLU A 171 -23.41 -59.02 17.65
C GLU A 171 -23.71 -60.35 16.95
N SER A 172 -22.97 -60.66 15.87
CA SER A 172 -23.08 -61.96 15.17
C SER A 172 -22.70 -63.14 16.07
N ASN A 173 -21.60 -63.02 16.81
CA ASN A 173 -21.18 -64.06 17.77
C ASN A 173 -22.21 -64.27 18.89
N ILE A 174 -22.80 -63.18 19.40
CA ILE A 174 -23.88 -63.24 20.39
C ILE A 174 -25.08 -64.00 19.81
N ALA A 175 -25.52 -63.67 18.59
CA ALA A 175 -26.64 -64.37 17.94
C ALA A 175 -26.38 -65.88 17.79
N VAL A 176 -25.14 -66.28 17.45
CA VAL A 176 -24.74 -67.69 17.40
C VAL A 176 -24.80 -68.36 18.77
N LEU A 177 -24.32 -67.67 19.82
CA LEU A 177 -24.35 -68.19 21.19
C LEU A 177 -25.77 -68.32 21.72
N GLU A 178 -26.63 -67.32 21.49
CA GLU A 178 -28.06 -67.36 21.83
C GLU A 178 -28.72 -68.60 21.21
N LEU A 179 -28.45 -68.86 19.92
CA LEU A 179 -28.98 -70.04 19.23
C LEU A 179 -28.49 -71.35 19.86
N LYS A 180 -27.21 -71.45 20.22
CA LYS A 180 -26.67 -72.61 20.96
C LYS A 180 -27.34 -72.78 22.32
N THR A 181 -27.63 -71.71 23.04
CA THR A 181 -28.29 -71.80 24.35
C THR A 181 -29.76 -72.20 24.26
N MET A 182 -30.49 -71.71 23.25
CA MET A 182 -31.90 -72.05 23.03
C MET A 182 -32.10 -73.51 22.58
N VAL A 183 -31.24 -73.99 21.68
CA VAL A 183 -31.33 -75.33 21.09
C VAL A 183 -30.60 -76.38 21.94
N GLY A 184 -29.74 -75.94 22.86
CA GLY A 184 -28.80 -76.76 23.61
C GLY A 184 -27.68 -77.34 22.75
N ASN A 185 -26.77 -78.09 23.38
CA ASN A 185 -25.74 -78.80 22.64
C ASN A 185 -26.40 -79.83 21.72
N ILE A 186 -26.25 -79.64 20.40
CA ILE A 186 -26.71 -80.60 19.41
C ILE A 186 -25.80 -81.82 19.48
N ILE A 187 -26.33 -82.97 19.93
CA ILE A 187 -25.57 -84.23 19.94
C ILE A 187 -25.59 -84.78 18.50
N GLN A 188 -24.43 -84.81 17.87
CA GLN A 188 -24.22 -85.33 16.53
C GLN A 188 -23.72 -86.78 16.56
N SER A 189 -23.94 -87.52 15.47
CA SER A 189 -23.44 -88.89 15.34
C SER A 189 -21.92 -88.90 15.47
N GLY A 190 -21.39 -89.73 16.38
CA GLY A 190 -19.98 -89.76 16.76
C GLY A 190 -19.66 -89.06 18.09
N ASP A 191 -20.57 -88.24 18.61
CA ASP A 191 -20.37 -87.56 19.89
C ASP A 191 -20.38 -88.56 21.05
N LYS A 192 -19.44 -88.36 21.98
CA LYS A 192 -19.35 -89.14 23.22
C LYS A 192 -20.20 -88.46 24.29
N VAL A 193 -21.12 -89.22 24.84
CA VAL A 193 -22.16 -88.76 25.73
C VAL A 193 -22.09 -89.53 27.04
N ARG A 194 -22.25 -88.84 28.18
CA ARG A 194 -22.31 -89.48 29.49
C ARG A 194 -23.74 -89.53 29.98
N ILE A 195 -24.22 -90.72 30.31
CA ILE A 195 -25.57 -90.94 30.82
C ILE A 195 -25.47 -91.36 32.28
N TRP A 196 -26.07 -90.58 33.18
CA TRP A 196 -26.28 -90.97 34.57
C TRP A 196 -27.64 -91.67 34.71
N ASP A 197 -27.59 -92.97 35.03
CA ASP A 197 -28.73 -93.73 35.49
C ASP A 197 -28.95 -93.48 36.99
N THR A 198 -29.99 -92.70 37.30
CA THR A 198 -30.23 -92.22 38.67
C THR A 198 -30.68 -93.33 39.61
N SER A 199 -31.32 -94.35 39.08
CA SER A 199 -31.85 -95.51 39.82
C SER A 199 -30.82 -96.60 40.05
N ARG A 200 -29.73 -96.64 39.26
CA ARG A 200 -28.55 -97.49 39.55
C ARG A 200 -27.40 -96.74 40.21
N GLY A 201 -27.42 -95.41 40.21
CA GLY A 201 -26.29 -94.59 40.65
C GLY A 201 -25.03 -94.78 39.76
N GLN A 202 -25.21 -95.22 38.51
CA GLN A 202 -24.11 -95.55 37.59
C GLN A 202 -24.04 -94.53 36.44
N ILE A 203 -22.81 -94.27 35.97
CA ILE A 203 -22.54 -93.44 34.80
C ILE A 203 -22.07 -94.35 33.67
N TYR A 204 -22.69 -94.19 32.50
CA TYR A 204 -22.35 -94.89 31.27
C TYR A 204 -21.73 -93.94 30.26
N TYR A 205 -20.72 -94.42 29.54
CA TYR A 205 -20.11 -93.72 28.42
C TYR A 205 -20.59 -94.34 27.12
N VAL A 206 -21.27 -93.55 26.31
CA VAL A 206 -21.83 -94.02 25.05
C VAL A 206 -21.51 -93.08 23.92
N THR A 207 -21.35 -93.62 22.72
CA THR A 207 -21.25 -92.84 21.49
C THR A 207 -22.60 -92.84 20.81
N TYR A 208 -23.13 -91.65 20.49
CA TYR A 208 -24.35 -91.55 19.71
C TYR A 208 -24.08 -91.95 18.26
N THR A 209 -24.84 -92.89 17.70
CA THR A 209 -24.66 -93.35 16.31
C THR A 209 -25.96 -93.22 15.49
N GLY A 210 -26.84 -92.29 15.85
CA GLY A 210 -28.07 -92.05 15.11
C GLY A 210 -27.84 -91.31 13.79
N ALA A 211 -28.81 -91.39 12.87
CA ALA A 211 -28.70 -90.82 11.52
C ALA A 211 -28.88 -89.29 11.46
N GLY A 212 -29.30 -88.65 12.55
CA GLY A 212 -29.52 -87.20 12.61
C GLY A 212 -29.21 -86.62 13.99
N PRO A 213 -28.99 -85.29 14.09
CA PRO A 213 -28.68 -84.63 15.36
C PRO A 213 -29.83 -84.74 16.37
N LEU A 214 -29.51 -84.98 17.65
CA LEU A 214 -30.48 -84.88 18.74
C LEU A 214 -30.63 -83.41 19.13
N VAL A 215 -31.86 -82.89 19.03
CA VAL A 215 -32.22 -81.49 19.34
C VAL A 215 -33.24 -81.45 20.48
N LEU A 216 -33.14 -80.46 21.38
CA LEU A 216 -34.13 -80.22 22.43
C LEU A 216 -35.56 -80.10 21.85
N GLY A 217 -36.55 -80.70 22.52
CA GLY A 217 -37.96 -80.63 22.13
C GLY A 217 -38.42 -81.69 21.12
N SER A 218 -37.56 -82.61 20.70
CA SER A 218 -37.88 -83.66 19.72
C SER A 218 -37.73 -85.07 20.29
N THR A 219 -38.52 -86.01 19.75
CA THR A 219 -38.46 -87.44 20.11
C THR A 219 -37.69 -88.19 19.02
N TYR A 220 -36.63 -88.89 19.39
CA TYR A 220 -35.73 -89.59 18.47
C TYR A 220 -35.62 -91.08 18.80
N GLN A 221 -35.46 -91.90 17.76
CA GLN A 221 -34.97 -93.26 17.92
C GLN A 221 -33.50 -93.29 17.51
N GLY A 222 -32.62 -93.53 18.47
CA GLY A 222 -31.18 -93.46 18.31
C GLY A 222 -30.51 -94.71 18.85
N THR A 223 -29.56 -95.24 18.08
CA THR A 223 -28.68 -96.34 18.51
C THR A 223 -27.45 -95.74 19.17
N PHE A 224 -27.03 -96.32 20.30
CA PHE A 224 -25.79 -95.98 20.97
C PHE A 224 -24.87 -97.20 20.99
N SER A 225 -23.56 -96.95 20.97
CA SER A 225 -22.54 -97.98 21.15
C SER A 225 -21.64 -97.64 22.33
N GLY A 226 -21.22 -98.65 23.12
CA GLY A 226 -20.47 -98.47 24.37
C GLY A 226 -20.99 -99.37 25.50
N ASP A 227 -20.92 -98.86 26.74
CA ASP A 227 -21.29 -99.58 27.98
C ASP A 227 -22.75 -100.11 28.00
N ILE A 228 -23.59 -99.58 27.11
CA ILE A 228 -24.95 -100.03 26.85
C ILE A 228 -25.20 -100.01 25.33
N THR A 229 -25.62 -101.14 24.76
CA THR A 229 -25.78 -101.33 23.30
C THR A 229 -27.25 -101.62 22.94
N GLY A 230 -27.77 -101.01 21.85
CA GLY A 230 -29.08 -101.33 21.25
C GLY A 230 -29.91 -100.12 20.79
N VAL A 231 -30.97 -100.39 20.01
CA VAL A 231 -31.96 -99.38 19.57
C VAL A 231 -32.82 -98.97 20.77
N ARG A 232 -32.99 -97.66 20.94
CA ARG A 232 -33.71 -97.08 22.07
C ARG A 232 -34.51 -95.87 21.57
N THR A 233 -35.68 -95.66 22.17
CA THR A 233 -36.57 -94.52 21.89
C THR A 233 -36.38 -93.49 22.99
N TRP A 234 -36.17 -92.23 22.61
CA TRP A 234 -35.75 -91.15 23.48
C TRP A 234 -36.60 -89.91 23.21
N GLY A 235 -37.15 -89.27 24.24
CA GLY A 235 -37.80 -87.96 24.09
C GLY A 235 -37.06 -86.89 24.88
N LEU A 236 -36.66 -85.81 24.22
CA LEU A 236 -36.10 -84.62 24.87
C LEU A 236 -37.25 -83.66 25.15
N ASN A 237 -37.84 -83.74 26.35
CA ASN A 237 -38.99 -82.91 26.71
C ASN A 237 -38.54 -81.61 27.40
N PRO A 238 -39.08 -80.42 27.03
CA PRO A 238 -38.62 -79.16 27.63
C PRO A 238 -39.02 -78.96 29.09
N ASP A 239 -40.14 -79.52 29.58
CA ASP A 239 -40.64 -79.18 30.93
C ASP A 239 -41.51 -80.30 31.52
N GLN A 240 -40.90 -81.23 32.25
CA GLN A 240 -41.59 -81.91 33.34
C GLN A 240 -40.70 -81.89 34.58
N TYR A 241 -41.03 -80.96 35.48
CA TYR A 241 -40.52 -80.90 36.85
C TYR A 241 -40.92 -82.18 37.60
N TRP A 242 -40.11 -83.22 37.49
CA TRP A 242 -40.09 -84.29 38.46
C TRP A 242 -39.03 -83.94 39.50
N GLU A 243 -39.43 -83.92 40.77
CA GLU A 243 -38.70 -83.42 41.94
C GLU A 243 -37.18 -83.73 41.90
N ARG A 244 -36.36 -82.71 42.18
CA ARG A 244 -34.91 -82.89 42.44
C ARG A 244 -34.75 -83.89 43.59
N PRO A 245 -34.11 -85.06 43.42
CA PRO A 245 -33.76 -85.90 44.55
C PRO A 245 -32.76 -85.14 45.42
N ALA A 246 -33.13 -84.90 46.68
CA ALA A 246 -32.16 -84.57 47.71
C ALA A 246 -31.17 -85.74 47.84
N PHE A 247 -29.91 -85.45 48.18
CA PHE A 247 -28.78 -86.38 48.24
C PHE A 247 -28.09 -86.65 46.90
N VAL A 248 -27.23 -85.70 46.52
CA VAL A 248 -25.80 -85.85 46.18
C VAL A 248 -25.44 -84.48 45.60
N THR A 249 -24.52 -83.76 46.23
CA THR A 249 -23.91 -82.57 45.63
C THR A 249 -23.30 -82.97 44.29
N PRO A 250 -23.83 -82.54 43.13
CA PRO A 250 -23.08 -82.66 41.92
C PRO A 250 -21.92 -81.67 42.07
N TYR A 251 -20.69 -82.15 41.92
CA TYR A 251 -19.58 -81.31 41.50
C TYR A 251 -20.10 -80.32 40.46
N ALA A 252 -19.74 -79.04 40.57
CA ALA A 252 -20.22 -78.00 39.68
C ALA A 252 -19.99 -78.38 38.21
N VAL A 253 -21.03 -78.95 37.57
CA VAL A 253 -21.04 -79.20 36.13
C VAL A 253 -21.95 -78.13 35.54
N THR A 254 -21.33 -77.11 34.97
CA THR A 254 -22.00 -76.13 34.12
C THR A 254 -22.40 -76.82 32.82
N GLY A 255 -23.61 -77.38 32.78
CA GLY A 255 -24.17 -78.04 31.60
C GLY A 255 -25.69 -78.15 31.69
N GLN A 256 -26.37 -78.10 30.54
CA GLN A 256 -27.82 -78.30 30.46
C GLN A 256 -28.21 -79.73 30.88
N PHE A 257 -29.29 -79.86 31.66
CA PHE A 257 -29.81 -81.14 32.09
C PHE A 257 -30.83 -81.65 31.08
N TYR A 258 -30.52 -82.78 30.46
CA TYR A 258 -31.50 -83.48 29.64
C TYR A 258 -32.11 -84.62 30.46
N TYR A 259 -33.43 -84.75 30.43
CA TYR A 259 -34.16 -85.84 31.06
C TYR A 259 -34.55 -86.87 30.01
N PHE A 260 -34.32 -88.14 30.29
CA PHE A 260 -34.62 -89.25 29.37
C PHE A 260 -35.53 -90.25 30.05
N TYR A 261 -36.51 -90.73 29.28
CA TYR A 261 -37.32 -91.88 29.65
C TYR A 261 -36.99 -93.05 28.71
N ARG A 262 -36.96 -94.27 29.26
CA ARG A 262 -36.95 -95.52 28.50
C ARG A 262 -38.36 -96.12 28.53
N SER A 263 -38.94 -96.46 27.38
CA SER A 263 -40.14 -97.30 27.33
C SER A 263 -39.80 -98.67 26.73
N ASN A 264 -39.37 -99.61 27.57
CA ASN A 264 -39.37 -101.03 27.23
C ASN A 264 -40.27 -101.77 28.22
N GLY A 265 -41.57 -101.79 27.96
CA GLY A 265 -42.52 -102.84 28.37
C GLY A 265 -42.74 -103.15 29.86
N SER A 266 -41.98 -102.65 30.84
CA SER A 266 -42.26 -102.88 32.27
C SER A 266 -41.52 -101.99 33.27
N GLU A 267 -40.57 -101.15 32.85
CA GLU A 267 -39.91 -100.23 33.80
C GLU A 267 -39.66 -98.85 33.17
N SER A 268 -40.07 -97.80 33.89
CA SER A 268 -39.81 -96.39 33.55
C SER A 268 -38.70 -95.85 34.43
N TRP A 269 -37.56 -95.47 33.83
CA TRP A 269 -36.39 -94.94 34.52
C TRP A 269 -36.14 -93.51 34.03
N THR A 270 -35.84 -92.59 34.95
CA THR A 270 -35.50 -91.20 34.65
C THR A 270 -33.99 -91.05 34.63
N ASN A 271 -33.38 -90.94 33.46
CA ASN A 271 -31.93 -90.76 33.34
C ASN A 271 -31.60 -89.28 33.11
N ARG A 272 -30.41 -88.84 33.56
CA ARG A 272 -29.85 -87.51 33.27
C ARG A 272 -28.64 -87.65 32.36
N CYS A 273 -28.56 -86.86 31.30
CA CYS A 273 -27.42 -86.89 30.38
C CYS A 273 -26.61 -85.60 30.48
N TYR A 274 -25.30 -85.77 30.34
CA TYR A 274 -24.32 -84.72 30.28
C TYR A 274 -23.61 -84.80 28.92
N VAL A 275 -23.73 -83.73 28.14
CA VAL A 275 -23.02 -83.54 26.88
C VAL A 275 -21.84 -82.61 27.16
N PHE A 276 -20.64 -83.05 26.81
CA PHE A 276 -19.41 -82.25 26.89
C PHE A 276 -19.00 -81.79 25.50
#